data_AF-A0A522X9J3-F1
#
_entry.id   AF-A0A522X9J3-F1
#
_cell.length_a   1.000
_cell.length_b   1.000
_cell.length_c   1.000
_cell.angle_alpha   90.00
_cell.angle_beta   90.00
_cell.angle_gamma   90.00
#
_symmetry.space_group_name_H-M   'P 1'
#
loop_
_entity.id
_entity.type
_entity.pdbx_description
1 polymer ?
#
loop_
_entity_poly.entity_id
_entity_poly.type
_entity_poly.pdbx_seq_one_letter_code
_entity_poly.pdbx_strand_id
1 'polypeptide(L)' 'PKLKLDDVQIKRLAQGQRLALDTGLPDGKVSLHGPQGFIGVGLLQGRRLAPDRLLSEVAKQAAKVDLAENTGTAGGRTAG' A
#
# COMPACT_ATOMS: atom_id res chain seq x y z
N PRO A 1 14.62 2.57 -12.64
CA PRO A 1 13.24 2.28 -13.13
C PRO A 1 12.23 2.92 -12.17
N LYS A 2 11.18 3.55 -12.69
CA LYS A 2 10.12 4.18 -11.89
C LYS A 2 8.80 3.51 -12.20
N LEU A 3 8.06 3.15 -11.17
CA LEU A 3 6.76 2.50 -11.28
C LEU A 3 5.71 3.39 -10.61
N LYS A 4 4.71 3.78 -11.40
CA LYS A 4 3.56 4.54 -10.89
C LYS A 4 2.52 3.57 -10.35
N LEU A 5 1.99 3.87 -9.17
CA LEU A 5 0.96 3.10 -8.50
C LEU A 5 -0.21 4.02 -8.16
N ASP A 6 -1.43 3.51 -8.28
CA ASP A 6 -2.64 4.18 -7.80
C ASP A 6 -2.87 3.94 -6.30
N ASP A 7 -3.71 4.75 -5.66
CA ASP A 7 -3.97 4.69 -4.21
C ASP A 7 -4.31 3.27 -3.70
N VAL A 8 -5.10 2.51 -4.46
CA VAL A 8 -5.47 1.12 -4.11
C VAL A 8 -4.24 0.20 -4.09
N GLN A 9 -3.34 0.35 -5.07
CA GLN A 9 -2.11 -0.43 -5.15
C GLN A 9 -1.16 -0.05 -4.02
N ILE A 10 -1.02 1.25 -3.75
CA ILE A 10 -0.19 1.78 -2.67
C ILE A 10 -0.68 1.24 -1.32
N LYS A 11 -1.99 1.27 -1.06
CA LYS A 11 -2.59 0.75 0.18
C LYS A 11 -2.26 -0.73 0.37
N ARG A 12 -2.50 -1.56 -0.65
CA ARG A 12 -2.21 -2.99 -0.62
C ARG A 12 -0.72 -3.26 -0.37
N LEU A 13 0.16 -2.55 -1.08
CA LEU A 13 1.60 -2.71 -0.93
C LEU A 13 2.07 -2.31 0.48
N ALA A 14 1.51 -1.24 1.02
CA ALA A 14 1.81 -0.76 2.36
C ALA A 14 1.23 -1.65 3.48
N GLN A 15 0.18 -2.42 3.21
CA GLN A 15 -0.28 -3.53 4.04
C GLN A 15 0.60 -4.79 3.94
N GLY A 16 1.71 -4.74 3.19
CA GLY A 16 2.60 -5.89 2.99
C GLY A 16 2.13 -6.85 1.89
N GLN A 17 1.05 -6.54 1.18
CA GLN A 17 0.56 -7.39 0.10
C GLN A 17 1.47 -7.27 -1.13
N ARG A 18 1.72 -8.41 -1.79
CA ARG A 18 2.44 -8.43 -3.06
C ARG A 18 1.48 -8.15 -4.21
N LEU A 19 1.84 -7.22 -5.09
CA LEU A 19 1.03 -6.87 -6.25
C LEU A 19 1.48 -7.67 -7.48
N ALA A 20 0.53 -8.22 -8.23
CA ALA A 20 0.80 -8.76 -9.56
C ALA A 20 0.71 -7.61 -10.57
N LEU A 21 1.85 -7.22 -11.14
CA LEU A 21 1.96 -6.14 -12.11
C LEU A 21 2.75 -6.63 -13.32
N ASP A 22 2.16 -6.50 -14.51
CA ASP A 22 2.84 -6.76 -15.77
C ASP A 22 3.35 -5.41 -16.31
N THR A 23 4.56 -5.04 -15.90
CA THR A 23 5.12 -3.70 -16.17
C THR A 23 6.21 -3.71 -17.24
N GLY A 24 6.61 -4.90 -17.70
CA GLY A 24 7.75 -5.08 -18.62
C GLY A 24 9.09 -4.59 -18.07
N LEU A 25 9.18 -4.30 -16.77
CA LEU A 25 10.42 -3.82 -16.14
C LEU A 25 11.31 -5.02 -15.78
N PRO A 26 12.64 -4.86 -15.81
CA PRO A 26 13.55 -5.89 -15.35
C PRO A 26 13.40 -6.13 -13.85
N ASP A 27 13.76 -7.33 -13.42
CA ASP A 27 13.82 -7.70 -12.02
C ASP A 27 14.79 -6.82 -11.22
N GLY A 28 14.42 -6.52 -9.99
CA GLY A 28 15.25 -5.77 -9.05
C GLY A 28 14.51 -4.63 -8.35
N LYS A 29 15.30 -3.69 -7.81
CA LYS A 29 14.76 -2.55 -7.05
C LYS A 29 14.16 -1.51 -8.00
N VAL A 30 12.91 -1.14 -7.76
CA VAL A 30 12.18 -0.12 -8.52
C VAL A 30 11.70 0.98 -7.60
N SER A 31 11.82 2.24 -8.05
CA SER A 31 11.30 3.40 -7.32
C SER A 31 9.79 3.46 -7.50
N LEU A 32 9.05 3.54 -6.39
CA LEU A 32 7.60 3.57 -6.37
C LEU A 32 7.11 5.00 -6.24
N HIS A 33 6.19 5.39 -7.11
CA HIS A 33 5.60 6.71 -7.14
C HIS A 33 4.08 6.62 -7.12
N GLY A 34 3.45 7.38 -6.23
CA GLY A 34 2.00 7.60 -6.20
C GLY A 34 1.60 8.95 -6.78
N PRO A 35 0.31 9.32 -6.65
CA PRO A 35 -0.20 10.64 -7.03
C PRO A 35 0.56 11.79 -6.34
N GLN A 36 0.98 11.57 -5.10
CA GLN A 36 1.76 12.51 -4.27
C GLN A 36 3.27 12.50 -4.53
N GLY A 37 3.75 11.71 -5.51
CA GLY A 37 5.18 11.60 -5.82
C GLY A 37 5.82 10.34 -5.24
N PHE A 38 7.10 10.43 -4.86
CA PHE A 38 7.85 9.26 -4.39
C PHE A 38 7.28 8.72 -3.07
N ILE A 39 7.04 7.41 -3.01
CA ILE A 39 6.47 6.74 -1.83
C ILE A 39 7.38 5.66 -1.24
N GLY A 40 8.41 5.23 -1.96
CA GLY A 40 9.35 4.21 -1.50
C GLY A 40 10.02 3.40 -2.61
N VAL A 41 10.57 2.26 -2.22
CA VAL A 41 11.24 1.27 -3.06
C VAL A 41 10.54 -0.06 -2.92
N GLY A 42 10.30 -0.71 -4.06
CA GLY A 42 9.80 -2.08 -4.14
C GLY A 42 10.80 -2.99 -4.82
N LEU A 43 10.68 -4.29 -4.56
CA LEU A 43 11.40 -5.34 -5.25
C LEU A 43 10.47 -5.98 -6.28
N LEU A 44 10.80 -5.86 -7.55
CA LEU A 44 10.10 -6.53 -8.64
C LEU A 44 10.80 -7.86 -8.95
N GLN A 45 10.04 -8.95 -8.93
CA GLN A 45 10.49 -10.29 -9.32
C GLN A 45 9.44 -10.93 -10.24
N GLY A 46 9.83 -11.19 -11.48
CA GLY A 46 8.97 -11.47 -12.61
C GLY A 46 7.87 -10.41 -12.75
N ARG A 47 6.65 -10.81 -12.43
CA ARG A 47 5.44 -9.97 -12.48
C ARG A 47 4.92 -9.62 -11.08
N ARG A 48 5.74 -9.79 -10.04
CA ARG A 48 5.32 -9.60 -8.65
C ARG A 48 6.14 -8.51 -8.00
N LEU A 49 5.46 -7.48 -7.52
CA LEU A 49 6.05 -6.40 -6.76
C LEU A 49 5.84 -6.64 -5.26
N ALA A 50 6.93 -6.64 -4.49
CA ALA A 50 6.91 -6.66 -3.04
C ALA A 50 7.42 -5.32 -2.47
N PRO A 51 6.93 -4.87 -1.30
CA PRO A 51 7.51 -3.73 -0.61
C PRO A 51 8.93 -4.07 -0.08
N ASP A 52 9.93 -3.24 -0.38
CA ASP A 52 11.28 -3.32 0.21
C ASP A 52 11.43 -2.27 1.32
N ARG A 53 11.08 -1.02 1.01
CA ARG A 53 11.07 0.10 1.97
C ARG A 53 10.05 1.15 1.54
N LEU A 54 9.11 1.48 2.41
CA LEU A 54 8.16 2.58 2.19
C LEU A 54 8.49 3.77 3.09
N LEU A 55 8.09 4.97 2.66
CA LEU A 55 8.14 6.14 3.53
C LEU A 55 7.24 5.91 4.75
N SER A 56 7.70 6.36 5.92
CA SER A 56 6.98 6.16 7.19
C SER A 56 5.55 6.68 7.14
N GLU A 57 5.31 7.81 6.45
CA GLU A 57 3.97 8.38 6.30
C GLU A 57 3.06 7.53 5.41
N VAL A 58 3.59 6.90 4.36
CA VAL A 58 2.84 6.01 3.47
C VAL A 58 2.47 4.71 4.21
N ALA A 59 3.42 4.15 4.96
CA ALA A 59 3.16 2.98 5.81
C ALA A 59 2.08 3.27 6.87
N LYS A 60 2.15 4.44 7.53
CA LYS A 60 1.14 4.88 8.50
C LYS A 60 -0.24 5.10 7.87
N GLN A 61 -0.30 5.70 6.68
CA GLN A 61 -1.58 5.95 6.01
C GLN A 61 -2.31 4.65 5.69
N ALA A 62 -1.60 3.63 5.19
CA ALA A 62 -2.20 2.33 4.90
C ALA A 62 -2.65 1.59 6.16
N ALA A 63 -1.90 1.72 7.27
CA ALA A 63 -2.28 1.15 8.57
C ALA A 63 -3.51 1.83 9.19
N LYS A 64 -3.72 3.13 8.95
CA LYS A 64 -4.86 3.88 9.49
C LYS A 64 -6.21 3.47 8.91
N VAL A 65 -6.24 2.99 7.66
CA VAL A 65 -7.51 2.63 7.00
C VAL A 65 -8.10 1.33 7.58
N ASP A 66 -7.29 0.45 8.16
CA ASP A 66 -7.78 -0.75 8.86
C ASP A 66 -8.42 -0.43 10.22
N LEU A 67 -7.99 0.67 10.87
CA LEU A 67 -8.54 1.06 12.17
C LEU A 67 -9.93 1.71 12.05
N ALA A 68 -10.23 2.35 10.91
CA ALA A 68 -11.51 3.04 10.71
C ALA A 68 -12.67 2.10 10.32
N GLU A 69 -12.40 0.90 9.79
CA GLU A 69 -13.45 -0.03 9.37
C GLU A 69 -13.82 -1.09 10.43
N ASN A 70 -13.12 -1.12 11.58
CA ASN A 70 -13.48 -1.98 12.72
C ASN A 70 -14.08 -1.22 13.93
N THR A 71 -14.36 0.07 13.81
CA THR A 71 -15.15 0.79 14.83
C THR A 71 -16.61 0.83 14.43
N GLY A 72 -17.22 -0.35 14.31
CA GLY A 72 -18.66 -0.52 14.24
C GLY A 72 -19.15 -1.37 15.42
N THR A 73 -19.76 -0.70 16.41
CA THR A 73 -20.75 -1.23 17.39
C THR A 73 -20.27 -1.50 18.83
N ALA A 74 -20.57 -0.55 19.72
CA ALA A 74 -21.22 -0.80 21.02
C ALA A 74 -21.83 0.51 21.55
N GLY A 75 -23.02 0.86 21.06
CA GLY A 75 -23.74 2.05 21.51
C GLY A 75 -25.24 2.01 21.27
N GLY A 76 -25.82 0.81 21.13
CA GLY A 76 -27.26 0.61 21.22
C GLY A 76 -27.58 -0.14 22.50
N ARG A 77 -27.99 0.57 23.55
CA ARG A 77 -28.91 0.04 24.57
C ARG A 77 -29.94 1.09 24.90
N THR A 78 -31.17 0.68 24.66
CA THR A 78 -32.46 1.23 25.05
C THR A 78 -32.62 1.31 26.58
N ALA A 79 -33.66 2.07 26.97
CA ALA A 79 -34.35 2.15 28.26
C ALA A 79 -33.91 3.25 29.25
N GLY A 80 -34.90 4.11 29.56
CA GLY A 80 -34.88 5.21 30.52
C GLY A 80 -36.04 6.14 30.25
#